data_AF-A0A9X3QXA4-F1
#
_entry.id   AF-A0A9X3QXA4-F1
#
_cell.length_a   1.000
_cell.length_b   1.000
_cell.length_c   1.000
_cell.angle_alpha   90.00
_cell.angle_beta   90.00
_cell.angle_gamma   90.00
#
_symmetry.space_group_name_H-M   'P 1'
#
loop_
_entity.id
_entity.type
_entity.pdbx_description
1 polymer ?
#
loop_
_entity_poly.entity_id
_entity_poly.type
_entity_poly.pdbx_seq_one_letter_code
_entity_poly.pdbx_strand_id
1 'polypeptide(L)'
;MMYRLPLLPIFLLLAISGPLQGTAEVEDGKDIKVGFIVTLASADRISGTAFCKIGETCRLVEQESPKLIIDIKAGRFTSEIKIVCEDDCSLNSGGNTLPFENKQELNIYNGRTGPIIKPVFTRREPIGKIVLDFSYPKRTTRW
;
A
#
# COMPACT_ATOMS: atom_id res chain seq x y z
N MET A 1 57.31 -56.64 -28.36
CA MET A 1 56.62 -56.55 -29.66
C MET A 1 55.79 -55.28 -29.68
N MET A 2 56.07 -54.41 -30.66
CA MET A 2 55.29 -53.22 -30.98
C MET A 2 53.82 -53.57 -31.19
N TYR A 3 52.90 -52.69 -30.77
CA TYR A 3 51.91 -52.08 -31.67
C TYR A 3 51.51 -50.72 -31.09
N ARG A 4 52.07 -49.66 -31.70
CA ARG A 4 51.52 -48.31 -31.62
C ARG A 4 50.35 -48.25 -32.60
N LEU A 5 49.19 -47.78 -32.16
CA LEU A 5 48.18 -47.24 -33.07
C LEU A 5 47.87 -45.77 -32.67
N PRO A 6 47.83 -44.83 -33.64
CA PRO A 6 47.65 -43.40 -33.41
C PRO A 6 46.18 -42.95 -33.61
N LEU A 7 45.94 -41.64 -33.45
CA LEU A 7 44.75 -40.83 -33.86
C LEU A 7 43.63 -40.75 -32.79
N LEU A 8 43.06 -39.62 -32.37
CA LEU A 8 43.05 -38.19 -32.77
C LEU A 8 42.62 -37.35 -31.54
N PRO A 9 42.97 -36.06 -31.41
CA PRO A 9 42.49 -35.22 -30.32
C PRO A 9 41.06 -34.74 -30.63
N ILE A 10 40.08 -35.20 -29.85
CA ILE A 10 38.73 -34.62 -29.85
C ILE A 10 38.80 -33.30 -29.09
N PHE A 11 38.85 -32.19 -29.83
CA PHE A 11 38.62 -30.85 -29.29
C PHE A 11 37.16 -30.78 -28.84
N LEU A 12 36.92 -30.98 -27.54
CA LEU A 12 35.62 -30.70 -26.92
C LEU A 12 35.51 -29.17 -26.78
N LEU A 13 34.75 -28.54 -27.68
CA LEU A 13 34.36 -27.15 -27.56
C LEU A 13 33.53 -26.98 -26.29
N LEU A 14 34.14 -26.37 -25.27
CA LEU A 14 33.48 -25.82 -24.09
C LEU A 14 32.46 -24.76 -24.55
N ALA A 15 31.21 -25.16 -24.75
CA ALA A 15 30.09 -24.23 -24.76
C ALA A 15 29.90 -23.75 -23.32
N ILE A 16 30.56 -22.65 -22.97
CA ILE A 16 30.29 -21.89 -21.75
C ILE A 16 28.93 -21.24 -21.95
N SER A 17 27.87 -22.00 -21.68
CA SER A 17 26.56 -21.43 -21.38
C SER A 17 26.66 -20.81 -19.99
N GLY A 18 27.24 -19.61 -19.92
CA GLY A 18 27.14 -18.79 -18.73
C GLY A 18 25.65 -18.51 -18.50
N PRO A 19 25.10 -18.79 -17.31
CA PRO A 19 23.79 -18.25 -17.00
C PRO A 19 23.95 -16.74 -17.08
N LEU A 20 23.19 -16.11 -17.98
CA LEU A 20 22.90 -14.69 -17.89
C LEU A 20 22.07 -14.54 -16.60
N GLN A 21 22.76 -14.52 -15.46
CA GLN A 21 22.20 -14.05 -14.22
C GLN A 21 21.99 -12.57 -14.45
N GLY A 22 20.85 -12.24 -15.07
CA GLY A 22 20.24 -10.95 -14.90
C GLY A 22 20.11 -10.77 -13.42
N THR A 23 21.04 -10.03 -12.83
CA THR A 23 20.85 -9.43 -11.53
C THR A 23 19.65 -8.53 -11.76
N ALA A 24 18.45 -9.02 -11.45
CA ALA A 24 17.37 -8.16 -11.07
C ALA A 24 17.98 -7.34 -9.94
N GLU A 25 18.38 -6.13 -10.29
CA GLU A 25 18.88 -5.13 -9.36
C GLU A 25 17.77 -5.05 -8.32
N VAL A 26 18.02 -5.68 -7.16
CA VAL A 26 17.16 -5.55 -6.01
C VAL A 26 17.37 -4.10 -5.62
N GLU A 27 16.57 -3.20 -6.20
CA GLU A 27 16.36 -1.88 -5.62
C GLU A 27 16.06 -2.19 -4.15
N ASP A 28 16.97 -1.75 -3.30
CA ASP A 28 16.84 -1.71 -1.85
C ASP A 28 15.66 -0.78 -1.54
N GLY A 29 14.46 -1.30 -1.79
CA GLY A 29 13.19 -0.62 -1.69
C GLY A 29 12.94 -0.42 -0.21
N LYS A 30 13.45 0.69 0.31
CA LYS A 30 13.28 1.08 1.70
C LYS A 30 11.78 1.06 2.05
N ASP A 31 11.34 0.08 2.84
CA ASP A 31 9.95 -0.03 3.24
C ASP A 31 9.55 1.16 4.13
N ILE A 32 8.36 1.73 3.89
CA ILE A 32 7.72 2.69 4.78
C ILE A 32 6.72 1.97 5.68
N LYS A 33 6.77 2.29 6.97
CA LYS A 33 5.84 1.75 7.96
C LYS A 33 4.66 2.70 8.14
N VAL A 34 3.44 2.17 8.03
CA VAL A 34 2.21 2.96 8.13
C VAL A 34 1.29 2.31 9.15
N GLY A 35 0.98 3.03 10.22
CA GLY A 35 -0.12 2.66 11.12
C GLY A 35 -1.44 3.20 10.61
N PHE A 36 -2.49 2.42 10.83
CA PHE A 36 -3.84 2.84 10.51
C PHE A 36 -4.81 2.42 11.60
N ILE A 37 -5.82 3.26 11.82
CA ILE A 37 -6.98 2.98 12.65
C ILE A 37 -8.21 3.46 11.89
N VAL A 38 -9.17 2.57 11.68
CA VAL A 38 -10.49 2.87 11.13
C VAL A 38 -11.52 2.55 12.20
N THR A 39 -12.36 3.51 12.50
CA THR A 39 -13.50 3.37 13.40
C THR A 39 -14.77 3.65 12.61
N LEU A 40 -15.74 2.76 12.68
CA LEU A 40 -17.05 2.91 12.06
C LEU A 40 -18.12 2.67 13.12
N ALA A 41 -19.25 3.36 13.02
CA ALA A 41 -20.34 3.21 13.98
C ALA A 41 -21.03 1.83 13.87
N SER A 42 -21.00 1.21 12.70
CA SER A 42 -21.68 -0.04 12.37
C SER A 42 -20.77 -1.25 12.27
N ALA A 43 -19.47 -1.11 12.55
CA ALA A 43 -18.50 -2.18 12.41
C ALA A 43 -17.40 -2.11 13.47
N ASP A 44 -16.68 -3.22 13.64
CA ASP A 44 -15.56 -3.29 14.55
C ASP A 44 -14.43 -2.34 14.13
N ARG A 45 -13.71 -1.85 15.14
CA ARG A 45 -12.54 -1.01 14.91
C ARG A 45 -11.45 -1.84 14.22
N ILE A 46 -11.02 -1.40 13.05
CA ILE A 46 -9.90 -1.98 12.31
C ILE A 46 -8.65 -1.19 12.67
N SER A 47 -7.58 -1.86 13.10
CA SER A 47 -6.30 -1.19 13.29
C SER A 47 -5.15 -2.13 13.01
N GLY A 48 -4.06 -1.57 12.49
CA GLY A 48 -2.91 -2.36 12.13
C GLY A 48 -1.71 -1.52 11.75
N THR A 49 -0.72 -2.20 11.22
CA THR A 49 0.48 -1.60 10.66
C THR A 49 0.82 -2.33 9.37
N ALA A 50 1.07 -1.58 8.31
CA ALA A 50 1.56 -2.11 7.05
C ALA A 50 2.99 -1.63 6.79
N PHE A 51 3.77 -2.46 6.10
CA PHE A 51 5.07 -2.11 5.55
C PHE A 51 4.91 -2.06 4.04
N CYS A 52 5.05 -0.87 3.47
CA CYS A 52 4.77 -0.62 2.07
C CYS A 52 6.08 -0.26 1.36
N LYS A 53 6.37 -0.93 0.25
CA LYS A 53 7.55 -0.62 -0.56
C LYS A 53 7.39 0.71 -1.26
N ILE A 54 8.43 1.55 -1.22
CA ILE A 54 8.47 2.80 -1.98
C ILE A 54 8.28 2.49 -3.48
N GLY A 55 7.42 3.28 -4.14
CA GLY A 55 7.06 3.11 -5.55
C GLY A 55 5.84 2.23 -5.77
N GLU A 56 5.45 1.41 -4.79
CA GLU A 56 4.33 0.47 -4.90
C GLU A 56 3.05 0.97 -4.20
N THR A 57 1.93 0.38 -4.59
CA THR A 57 0.64 0.55 -3.92
C THR A 57 0.41 -0.60 -2.93
N CYS A 58 0.03 -0.25 -1.72
CA CYS A 58 -0.07 -1.14 -0.58
C CYS A 58 -1.48 -0.99 0.02
N ARG A 59 -2.20 -2.11 0.15
CA ARG A 59 -3.54 -2.11 0.72
C ARG A 59 -3.47 -2.14 2.25
N LEU A 60 -4.05 -1.14 2.88
CA LEU A 60 -4.11 -1.02 4.34
C LEU A 60 -5.37 -1.67 4.90
N VAL A 61 -6.51 -1.43 4.25
CA VAL A 61 -7.82 -1.89 4.71
C VAL A 61 -8.65 -2.35 3.53
N GLU A 62 -9.34 -3.47 3.72
CA GLU A 62 -10.41 -3.96 2.88
C GLU A 62 -11.56 -4.38 3.77
N GLN A 63 -12.68 -3.68 3.67
CA GLN A 63 -13.89 -3.96 4.42
C GLN A 63 -15.08 -4.03 3.47
N GLU A 64 -15.93 -5.02 3.69
CA GLU A 64 -17.06 -5.32 2.80
C GLU A 64 -18.28 -4.41 3.05
N SER A 65 -18.57 -4.06 4.31
CA SER A 65 -19.74 -3.24 4.67
C SER A 65 -19.45 -2.26 5.81
N PRO A 66 -19.56 -0.94 5.59
CA PRO A 66 -19.63 -0.29 4.27
C PRO A 66 -18.38 -0.64 3.43
N LYS A 67 -18.52 -0.69 2.11
CA LYS A 67 -17.41 -1.02 1.22
C LYS A 67 -16.35 0.07 1.29
N LEU A 68 -15.27 -0.23 2.02
CA LEU A 68 -14.17 0.69 2.31
C LEU A 68 -12.85 0.02 1.96
N ILE A 69 -12.15 0.61 1.00
CA ILE A 69 -10.79 0.20 0.63
C ILE A 69 -9.88 1.39 0.84
N ILE A 70 -8.79 1.16 1.58
CA ILE A 70 -7.76 2.16 1.80
C ILE A 70 -6.46 1.61 1.24
N ASP A 71 -5.97 2.24 0.18
CA ASP A 71 -4.70 1.94 -0.45
C ASP A 71 -3.75 3.13 -0.28
N ILE A 72 -2.47 2.87 -0.04
CA ILE A 72 -1.42 3.89 0.01
C ILE A 72 -0.41 3.64 -1.10
N LYS A 73 -0.09 4.67 -1.87
CA LYS A 73 1.05 4.69 -2.77
C LYS A 73 2.21 5.36 -2.06
N ALA A 74 3.21 4.56 -1.71
CA ALA A 74 4.40 5.00 -1.02
C ALA A 74 5.28 5.81 -1.98
N GLY A 75 5.42 7.12 -1.79
CA GLY A 75 6.34 7.90 -2.60
C GLY A 75 7.67 8.13 -1.89
N ARG A 76 8.73 8.32 -2.68
CA ARG A 76 10.04 8.74 -2.15
C ARG A 76 10.00 10.14 -1.55
N PHE A 77 9.14 11.02 -2.09
CA PHE A 77 9.00 12.41 -1.68
C PHE A 77 7.59 12.74 -1.17
N THR A 78 6.56 12.23 -1.84
CA THR A 78 5.15 12.45 -1.50
C THR A 78 4.40 11.14 -1.59
N SER A 79 3.76 10.71 -0.50
CA SER A 79 2.86 9.55 -0.57
C SER A 79 1.44 9.99 -0.90
N GLU A 80 0.68 9.11 -1.51
CA GLU A 80 -0.73 9.35 -1.84
C GLU A 80 -1.58 8.27 -1.18
N ILE A 81 -2.71 8.66 -0.61
CA ILE A 81 -3.71 7.73 -0.14
C ILE A 81 -4.91 7.74 -1.07
N LYS A 82 -5.37 6.56 -1.44
CA LYS A 82 -6.61 6.34 -2.17
C LYS A 82 -7.61 5.65 -1.25
N ILE A 83 -8.78 6.27 -1.10
CA ILE A 83 -9.87 5.75 -0.27
C ILE A 83 -11.07 5.57 -1.16
N VAL A 84 -11.44 4.31 -1.39
CA VAL A 84 -12.64 3.96 -2.13
C VAL A 84 -13.74 3.70 -1.11
N CYS A 85 -14.81 4.46 -1.26
CA CYS A 85 -16.03 4.37 -0.47
C CYS A 85 -17.20 4.25 -1.46
N GLU A 86 -17.89 3.11 -1.45
CA GLU A 86 -19.01 2.84 -2.36
C GLU A 86 -20.34 2.74 -1.61
N ASP A 87 -21.39 3.23 -2.27
CA ASP A 87 -22.84 3.18 -1.99
C ASP A 87 -23.34 3.68 -0.62
N ASP A 88 -22.58 3.56 0.46
CA ASP A 88 -23.01 3.88 1.84
C ASP A 88 -22.02 4.77 2.61
N CYS A 89 -20.95 5.24 1.96
CA CYS A 89 -19.99 6.11 2.61
C CYS A 89 -19.35 7.16 1.67
N SER A 90 -18.95 8.29 2.26
CA SER A 90 -18.33 9.42 1.58
C SER A 90 -17.26 10.08 2.43
N LEU A 91 -16.34 10.77 1.75
CA LEU A 91 -15.33 11.64 2.36
C LEU A 91 -15.65 13.11 2.10
N ASN A 92 -15.11 13.99 2.95
CA ASN A 92 -15.20 15.44 2.78
C ASN A 92 -14.43 15.94 1.56
N SER A 93 -13.35 15.26 1.19
CA SER A 93 -12.66 15.54 -0.05
C SER A 93 -13.53 15.04 -1.19
N GLY A 94 -13.94 15.92 -2.10
CA GLY A 94 -14.71 15.53 -3.29
C GLY A 94 -13.99 14.52 -4.21
N GLY A 95 -12.74 14.15 -3.91
CA GLY A 95 -11.96 13.09 -4.55
C GLY A 95 -11.57 11.96 -3.59
N ASN A 96 -11.22 10.82 -4.16
CA ASN A 96 -10.79 9.60 -3.47
C ASN A 96 -9.28 9.52 -3.24
N THR A 97 -8.47 10.35 -3.92
CA THR A 97 -7.01 10.39 -3.74
C THR A 97 -6.60 11.68 -3.03
N LEU A 98 -5.75 11.56 -2.01
CA LEU A 98 -5.24 12.66 -1.21
C LEU A 98 -3.73 12.53 -1.01
N PRO A 99 -2.99 13.65 -0.91
CA PRO A 99 -1.60 13.59 -0.46
C PRO A 99 -1.54 13.15 1.01
N PHE A 100 -0.52 12.36 1.34
CA PHE A 100 -0.24 11.86 2.68
C PHE A 100 1.22 12.13 3.06
N GLU A 101 1.41 12.89 4.15
CA GLU A 101 2.73 13.39 4.55
C GLU A 101 3.26 12.75 5.85
N ASN A 102 2.51 12.82 6.94
CA ASN A 102 2.95 12.35 8.26
C ASN A 102 1.82 11.66 9.02
N LYS A 103 0.83 12.45 9.43
CA LYS A 103 -0.38 11.99 10.10
C LYS A 103 -1.59 12.63 9.45
N GLN A 104 -2.62 11.84 9.20
CA GLN A 104 -3.86 12.33 8.59
C GLN A 104 -5.06 11.73 9.31
N GLU A 105 -6.07 12.58 9.55
CA GLU A 105 -7.35 12.16 10.11
C GLU A 105 -8.46 12.56 9.14
N LEU A 106 -9.30 11.60 8.77
CA LEU A 106 -10.39 11.78 7.82
C LEU A 106 -11.68 11.26 8.45
N ASN A 107 -12.75 12.03 8.36
CA ASN A 107 -14.07 11.58 8.78
C ASN A 107 -14.77 10.90 7.61
N ILE A 108 -15.49 9.83 7.91
CA ILE A 108 -16.38 9.11 6.99
C ILE A 108 -17.80 9.53 7.29
N TYR A 109 -18.58 9.82 6.26
CA TYR A 109 -19.98 10.24 6.36
C TYR A 109 -20.89 9.31 5.57
N ASN A 110 -22.17 9.26 5.94
CA ASN A 110 -23.17 8.50 5.18
C ASN A 110 -23.48 9.19 3.82
N GLY A 111 -23.69 8.37 2.78
CA GLY A 111 -24.12 8.77 1.44
C GLY A 111 -22.97 8.92 0.44
N ARG A 112 -23.29 9.40 -0.78
CA ARG A 112 -22.36 9.47 -1.92
C ARG A 112 -21.31 10.57 -1.82
N THR A 113 -20.13 10.30 -2.39
CA THR A 113 -19.01 11.24 -2.58
C THR A 113 -19.38 12.32 -3.61
N GLY A 114 -19.18 13.60 -3.28
CA GLY A 114 -19.46 14.73 -4.17
C GLY A 114 -19.42 16.09 -3.47
N PRO A 115 -19.38 17.21 -4.22
CA PRO A 115 -19.43 18.55 -3.65
C PRO A 115 -20.73 18.75 -2.87
N ILE A 116 -20.62 19.42 -1.71
CA ILE A 116 -21.76 19.71 -0.83
C ILE A 116 -22.66 20.74 -1.54
N ILE A 117 -23.65 20.27 -2.30
CA ILE A 117 -24.73 21.13 -2.78
C ILE A 117 -25.66 21.32 -1.59
N LYS A 118 -25.64 22.50 -0.96
CA LYS A 118 -26.52 22.86 0.15
C LYS A 118 -27.95 23.04 -0.36
N PRO A 119 -28.92 22.28 0.17
CA PRO A 119 -30.17 22.88 0.59
C PRO A 119 -30.26 22.74 2.11
N VAL A 120 -30.05 23.84 2.82
CA VAL A 120 -30.40 23.99 4.25
C VAL A 120 -29.65 23.08 5.24
N PHE A 121 -28.49 23.55 5.72
CA PHE A 121 -27.95 23.37 7.09
C PHE A 121 -28.08 22.00 7.81
N THR A 122 -28.14 20.87 7.12
CA THR A 122 -28.08 19.56 7.80
C THR A 122 -26.61 19.19 8.00
N ARG A 123 -26.12 19.29 9.23
CA ARG A 123 -24.76 18.86 9.60
C ARG A 123 -24.68 17.35 9.35
N ARG A 124 -23.88 16.91 8.37
CA ARG A 124 -23.64 15.47 8.16
C ARG A 124 -22.97 14.91 9.42
N GLU A 125 -23.61 13.92 10.02
CA GLU A 125 -23.03 13.19 11.15
C GLU A 125 -21.97 12.21 10.63
N PRO A 126 -20.75 12.24 11.19
CA PRO A 126 -19.72 11.29 10.81
C PRO A 126 -20.14 9.88 11.29
N ILE A 127 -20.12 8.92 10.37
CA ILE A 127 -20.33 7.50 10.67
C ILE A 127 -19.02 6.77 10.98
N GLY A 128 -17.88 7.47 10.86
CA GLY A 128 -16.59 6.91 11.18
C GLY A 128 -15.42 7.86 11.03
N LYS A 129 -14.23 7.35 11.29
CA LYS A 129 -12.96 8.07 11.21
C LYS A 129 -11.84 7.13 10.77
N ILE A 130 -10.98 7.63 9.90
CA ILE A 130 -9.71 7.02 9.48
C ILE A 130 -8.58 7.86 10.09
N VAL A 131 -7.63 7.21 10.73
CA VAL A 131 -6.39 7.81 11.25
C VAL A 131 -5.23 7.05 10.63
N LEU A 132 -4.33 7.77 9.99
CA LEU A 132 -3.12 7.23 9.36
C LEU A 132 -1.91 7.93 9.95
N ASP A 133 -0.86 7.17 10.22
CA ASP A 133 0.33 7.68 10.91
C ASP A 133 1.58 6.90 10.47
N PHE A 134 2.53 7.58 9.83
CA PHE A 134 3.85 7.02 9.52
C PHE A 134 4.70 6.72 10.77
N SER A 135 4.35 7.27 11.92
CA SER A 135 5.08 7.13 13.18
C SER A 135 4.61 5.93 14.02
N TYR A 136 3.79 5.02 13.48
CA TYR A 136 3.18 3.94 14.26
C TYR A 136 4.05 2.66 14.36
N PRO A 137 4.04 1.95 15.51
CA PRO A 137 3.34 2.31 16.74
C PRO A 137 4.02 3.47 17.43
N LYS A 138 3.20 4.43 17.91
CA LYS A 138 3.64 5.33 18.96
C LYS A 138 4.20 4.44 20.06
N ARG A 139 5.45 4.69 20.48
CA ARG A 139 6.00 4.04 21.68
C ARG A 139 4.91 4.08 22.74
N THR A 140 4.50 2.91 23.21
CA THR A 140 3.61 2.80 24.37
C THR A 140 4.26 3.58 25.49
N THR A 141 3.67 4.73 25.86
CA THR A 141 4.03 5.38 27.11
C THR A 141 3.54 4.43 28.20
N ARG A 142 4.49 3.65 28.72
CA ARG A 142 4.33 2.86 29.94
C ARG A 142 4.12 3.86 31.08
N TRP A 143 2.92 3.89 31.65
CA TRP A 143 2.64 4.41 32.98
C TRP A 143 1.67 3.44 33.65
#